data_AF-A0A1M5S7G7-F1
#
_entry.id   AF-A0A1M5S7G7-F1
#
_cell.length_a   1.000
_cell.length_b   1.000
_cell.length_c   1.000
_cell.angle_alpha   90.00
_cell.angle_beta   90.00
_cell.angle_gamma   90.00
#
_symmetry.space_group_name_H-M   'P 1'
#
loop_
_entity.id
_entity.type
_entity.pdbx_description
1 polymer ?
#
loop_
_entity_poly.entity_id
_entity_poly.type
_entity_poly.pdbx_seq_one_letter_code
_entity_poly.pdbx_strand_id
1 'polypeptide(L)'
;MKVGEAFGADRWQMMKEILLPLSVPSILAGVNQTTMMALAMVIICSMIGAGGVGYNVLIAINRLEVERGFEAGFVVVDLAIVIDRLTQGITQRW
;
A
#
# COMPACT_ATOMS: atom_id res chain seq x y z
N MET A 1 -17.97 21.83 -8.09
CA MET A 1 -18.94 22.34 -7.09
C MET A 1 -20.03 23.20 -7.71
N LYS A 2 -19.71 24.21 -8.55
CA LYS A 2 -20.71 25.14 -9.12
C LYS A 2 -21.85 24.50 -9.94
N VAL A 3 -21.69 23.28 -10.47
CA VAL A 3 -22.74 22.62 -11.26
C VAL A 3 -23.77 21.93 -10.36
N GLY A 4 -23.35 21.16 -9.34
CA GLY A 4 -24.28 20.46 -8.43
C GLY A 4 -25.13 21.39 -7.56
N GLU A 5 -24.54 22.50 -7.10
CA GLU A 5 -25.29 23.56 -6.39
C GLU A 5 -26.28 24.28 -7.31
N ALA A 6 -25.92 24.50 -8.58
CA ALA A 6 -26.80 25.12 -9.58
C ALA A 6 -28.00 24.24 -9.96
N PHE A 7 -27.90 22.91 -9.76
CA PHE A 7 -29.00 21.96 -9.93
C PHE A 7 -29.77 21.66 -8.62
N GLY A 8 -29.43 22.32 -7.51
CA GLY A 8 -30.15 22.18 -6.22
C GLY A 8 -29.85 20.88 -5.46
N ALA A 9 -28.72 20.21 -5.74
CA ALA A 9 -28.36 18.97 -5.05
C ALA A 9 -27.98 19.22 -3.58
N ASP A 10 -28.51 18.39 -2.67
CA ASP A 10 -28.13 18.42 -1.26
C ASP A 10 -26.63 18.14 -1.08
N ARG A 11 -26.01 18.67 -0.03
CA ARG A 11 -24.56 18.48 0.24
C ARG A 11 -24.18 17.01 0.25
N TRP A 12 -25.05 16.13 0.76
CA TRP A 12 -24.80 14.69 0.76
C TRP A 12 -24.89 14.04 -0.62
N GLN A 13 -25.82 14.49 -1.48
CA GLN A 13 -25.90 14.02 -2.87
C GLN A 13 -24.66 14.45 -3.64
N MET A 14 -24.25 15.71 -3.49
CA MET A 14 -23.05 16.23 -4.16
C MET A 14 -21.79 15.47 -3.73
N MET A 15 -21.67 15.15 -2.43
CA MET A 15 -20.54 14.37 -1.92
C MET A 15 -20.48 12.97 -2.50
N LYS A 16 -21.60 12.23 -2.50
CA LYS A 16 -21.64 10.82 -2.92
C LYS A 16 -21.63 10.64 -4.43
N GLU A 17 -22.37 11.48 -5.16
CA GLU A 17 -22.62 11.27 -6.59
C GLU A 17 -21.65 12.04 -7.50
N ILE A 18 -21.03 13.11 -6.98
CA ILE A 18 -20.12 13.94 -7.78
C ILE A 18 -18.70 13.85 -7.22
N LEU A 19 -18.49 14.22 -5.96
CA LEU A 19 -17.14 14.31 -5.38
C LEU A 19 -16.50 12.93 -5.19
N LEU A 20 -17.25 11.94 -4.67
CA LEU A 20 -16.74 10.58 -4.45
C LEU A 20 -16.23 9.96 -5.76
N PRO A 21 -17.04 9.75 -6.81
CA PRO A 21 -16.58 9.10 -8.04
C PRO A 21 -15.44 9.87 -8.72
N LEU A 22 -15.44 11.20 -8.64
CA LEU A 22 -14.37 12.02 -9.22
C LEU A 22 -13.04 11.91 -8.44
N SER A 23 -13.10 11.64 -7.14
CA SER A 23 -11.91 11.51 -6.27
C SER A 23 -11.47 10.07 -6.05
N VAL A 24 -12.29 9.06 -6.39
CA VAL A 24 -11.91 7.62 -6.33
C VAL A 24 -10.54 7.35 -6.95
N PRO A 25 -10.19 7.84 -8.17
CA PRO A 25 -8.87 7.58 -8.75
C PRO A 25 -7.72 8.11 -7.90
N SER A 26 -7.90 9.29 -7.29
CA SER A 26 -6.90 9.91 -6.42
C SER A 26 -6.77 9.17 -5.08
N ILE A 27 -7.88 8.66 -4.52
CA ILE A 27 -7.87 7.84 -3.31
C ILE A 27 -7.14 6.52 -3.58
N LEU A 28 -7.42 5.86 -4.70
CA LEU A 28 -6.76 4.62 -5.09
C LEU A 28 -5.24 4.80 -5.31
N ALA A 29 -4.83 5.92 -5.91
CA ALA A 29 -3.42 6.28 -6.01
C ALA A 29 -2.76 6.46 -4.63
N GLY A 30 -3.46 7.09 -3.68
CA GLY A 30 -3.00 7.25 -2.29
C GLY A 30 -2.93 5.92 -1.53
N VAL A 31 -3.88 5.01 -1.74
CA VAL A 31 -3.86 3.65 -1.18
C VAL A 31 -2.63 2.91 -1.67
N ASN A 32 -2.35 2.96 -2.98
CA ASN A 32 -1.18 2.31 -3.56
C ASN A 32 0.13 2.83 -2.94
N GLN A 33 0.26 4.15 -2.78
CA GLN A 33 1.43 4.74 -2.11
C GLN A 33 1.55 4.31 -0.65
N THR A 34 0.44 4.26 0.08
CA THR A 34 0.42 3.86 1.48
C THR A 34 0.85 2.39 1.64
N THR A 35 0.38 1.49 0.78
CA THR A 35 0.83 0.08 0.77
C THR A 35 2.32 -0.04 0.48
N MET A 36 2.84 0.72 -0.49
CA MET A 36 4.27 0.72 -0.80
C MET A 36 5.11 1.23 0.37
N MET A 37 4.68 2.30 1.04
CA MET A 37 5.34 2.81 2.25
C MET A 37 5.29 1.80 3.41
N ALA A 38 4.14 1.14 3.62
CA ALA A 38 3.99 0.13 4.66
C ALA A 38 4.91 -1.08 4.43
N LEU A 39 5.04 -1.53 3.18
CA LEU A 39 5.93 -2.63 2.80
C LEU A 39 7.40 -2.29 3.02
N ALA A 40 7.80 -1.05 2.72
CA ALA A 40 9.16 -0.57 3.02
C ALA A 40 9.48 -0.61 4.53
N MET A 41 8.47 -0.48 5.39
CA MET A 41 8.63 -0.43 6.85
C MET A 41 8.75 -1.81 7.52
N VAL A 42 8.49 -2.92 6.80
CA VAL A 42 8.46 -4.28 7.37
C VAL A 42 9.78 -4.69 8.06
N ILE A 43 10.92 -4.24 7.53
CA ILE A 43 12.24 -4.54 8.11
C ILE A 43 12.40 -3.83 9.47
N ILE A 44 11.98 -2.57 9.55
CA ILE A 44 12.10 -1.78 10.79
C ILE A 44 11.14 -2.32 11.85
N CYS A 45 9.92 -2.72 11.49
CA CYS A 45 9.00 -3.38 12.43
C CYS A 45 9.62 -4.63 13.07
N SER A 46 10.43 -5.37 12.31
CA SER A 46 11.12 -6.57 12.83
C SER A 46 12.18 -6.24 13.88
N MET A 47 12.74 -5.02 13.89
CA MET A 47 13.68 -4.56 14.91
C MET A 47 13.02 -4.32 16.28
N ILE A 48 11.70 -4.06 16.31
CA ILE A 48 10.93 -3.78 17.54
C ILE A 48 10.36 -5.08 18.14
N GLY A 49 10.73 -6.25 17.58
CA GLY A 49 10.29 -7.55 18.09
C GLY A 49 8.97 -8.05 17.50
N ALA A 50 8.52 -7.48 16.38
CA ALA A 50 7.35 -7.99 15.65
C ALA A 50 7.55 -9.42 15.09
N GLY A 51 8.76 -9.97 15.16
CA GLY A 51 9.10 -11.28 14.59
C GLY A 51 8.94 -11.31 13.06
N GLY A 52 8.95 -12.50 12.48
CA GLY A 52 8.68 -12.70 11.06
C GLY A 52 9.89 -12.58 10.13
N VAL A 53 9.63 -12.47 8.83
CA VAL A 53 10.65 -12.60 7.77
C VAL A 53 11.72 -11.51 7.83
N GLY A 54 11.35 -10.28 8.22
CA GLY A 54 12.32 -9.18 8.35
C GLY A 54 13.34 -9.38 9.49
N TYR A 55 13.04 -10.22 10.48
CA TYR A 55 14.00 -10.60 11.51
C TYR A 55 15.14 -11.47 10.96
N ASN A 56 14.83 -12.39 10.04
CA ASN A 56 15.84 -13.22 9.36
C ASN A 56 16.76 -12.37 8.47
N VAL A 57 16.19 -11.36 7.78
CA VAL A 57 16.97 -10.37 7.02
C VAL A 57 17.91 -9.60 7.96
N LEU A 58 17.41 -9.16 9.11
CA LEU A 58 18.22 -8.43 10.09
C LEU A 58 19.36 -9.28 10.66
N ILE A 59 19.10 -10.56 11.00
CA ILE A 59 20.15 -11.48 11.46
C ILE A 59 21.20 -11.68 10.38
N ALA A 60 20.78 -11.90 9.14
CA ALA A 60 21.69 -12.12 8.02
C ALA A 60 22.63 -10.91 7.80
N ILE A 61 22.09 -9.69 7.90
CA ILE A 61 22.90 -8.46 7.83
C ILE A 61 23.88 -8.40 9.01
N ASN A 62 23.43 -8.68 10.23
CA ASN A 62 24.29 -8.64 11.43
C ASN A 62 25.40 -9.70 11.41
N ARG A 63 25.13 -10.87 10.84
CA ARG A 63 26.07 -12.00 10.76
C ARG A 63 26.88 -12.04 9.47
N LEU A 64 26.64 -11.11 8.55
CA LEU A 64 27.22 -11.10 7.19
C LEU A 64 26.94 -12.40 6.41
N GLU A 65 25.83 -13.08 6.74
CA GLU A 65 25.37 -14.31 6.10
C GLU A 65 24.52 -13.97 4.87
N VAL A 66 25.19 -13.63 3.75
CA VAL A 66 24.52 -13.15 2.53
C VAL A 66 23.50 -14.16 1.98
N GLU A 67 23.80 -15.46 2.05
CA GLU A 67 22.91 -16.53 1.56
C GLU A 67 21.54 -16.49 2.26
N ARG A 68 21.54 -16.38 3.60
CA ARG A 68 20.32 -16.26 4.41
C ARG A 68 19.61 -14.93 4.19
N GLY A 69 20.38 -13.86 3.99
CA GLY A 69 19.82 -12.54 3.69
C GLY A 69 19.10 -12.52 2.34
N PHE A 70 19.63 -13.26 1.37
CA PHE A 70 19.05 -13.39 0.04
C PHE A 70 17.76 -14.21 0.06
N GLU A 71 17.76 -15.36 0.74
CA GLU A 71 16.55 -16.19 0.91
C GLU A 71 15.42 -15.41 1.60
N ALA A 72 15.72 -14.74 2.71
CA ALA A 72 14.73 -13.95 3.43
C ALA A 72 14.27 -12.72 2.65
N GLY A 73 15.18 -12.06 1.92
CA GLY A 73 14.85 -10.92 1.05
C GLY A 73 13.93 -11.31 -0.10
N PHE A 74 14.16 -12.48 -0.72
CA PHE A 74 13.35 -12.97 -1.83
C PHE A 74 11.88 -13.16 -1.43
N VAL A 75 11.63 -13.73 -0.24
CA VAL A 75 10.28 -13.89 0.31
C VAL A 75 9.56 -12.55 0.49
N VAL A 76 10.27 -11.52 0.95
CA VAL A 76 9.69 -10.17 1.13
C VAL A 76 9.37 -9.53 -0.22
N VAL A 77 10.25 -9.67 -1.20
CA VAL A 77 10.03 -9.14 -2.56
C VAL A 77 8.84 -9.82 -3.22
N ASP A 78 8.72 -11.14 -3.15
CA ASP A 78 7.57 -11.88 -3.70
C ASP A 78 6.25 -11.41 -3.06
N LEU A 79 6.22 -11.26 -1.74
CA LEU A 79 5.04 -10.75 -1.04
C LEU A 79 4.69 -9.32 -1.48
N ALA A 80 5.70 -8.46 -1.64
CA ALA A 80 5.51 -7.09 -2.11
C ALA A 80 4.94 -7.05 -3.53
N ILE A 81 5.43 -7.89 -4.44
CA ILE A 81 4.93 -8.01 -5.82
C ILE A 81 3.47 -8.48 -5.83
N VAL A 82 3.12 -9.47 -5.01
CA VAL A 82 1.74 -9.97 -4.90
C VAL A 82 0.81 -8.87 -4.40
N ILE A 83 1.19 -8.13 -3.36
CA ILE A 83 0.39 -7.04 -2.81
C ILE A 83 0.25 -5.90 -3.83
N ASP A 84 1.34 -5.49 -4.48
CA ASP A 84 1.32 -4.46 -5.52
C ASP A 84 0.40 -4.87 -6.69
N ARG A 85 0.48 -6.12 -7.14
CA ARG A 85 -0.41 -6.67 -8.18
C ARG A 85 -1.88 -6.65 -7.77
N LEU A 86 -2.20 -6.98 -6.52
CA LEU A 86 -3.58 -6.95 -6.01
C LEU A 86 -4.10 -5.51 -5.94
N THR A 87 -3.29 -4.57 -5.45
CA THR A 87 -3.65 -3.15 -5.34
C THR A 87 -3.85 -2.51 -6.72
N GLN A 88 -2.98 -2.81 -7.68
CA GLN A 88 -3.14 -2.37 -9.06
C GLN A 88 -4.34 -3.01 -9.73
N GLY A 89 -4.62 -4.30 -9.49
CA GLY A 89 -5.79 -4.99 -10.02
C GLY A 89 -7.12 -4.39 -9.53
N ILE A 90 -7.17 -3.92 -8.28
CA ILE A 90 -8.32 -3.19 -7.73
C ILE A 90 -8.42 -1.79 -8.37
N THR A 91 -7.27 -1.13 -8.57
CA THR A 91 -7.21 0.22 -9.13
C THR A 91 -7.61 0.27 -10.60
N GLN A 92 -7.18 -0.71 -11.42
CA GLN A 92 -7.52 -0.79 -12.85
C GLN A 92 -8.97 -1.20 -13.12
N ARG A 93 -9.69 -1.70 -12.11
CA ARG A 93 -11.08 -2.17 -12.25
C ARG A 93 -12.11 -1.05 -12.02
N TRP A 94 -11.66 0.15 -11.65
CA TRP A 94 -12.41 1.39 -11.55
C TRP A 94 -12.01 2.35 -12.66
#